data_AF-K2D9V4-F1
#
_entry.id   AF-K2D9V4-F1
#
_cell.length_a   1.000
_cell.length_b   1.000
_cell.length_c   1.000
_cell.angle_alpha   90.00
_cell.angle_beta   90.00
_cell.angle_gamma   90.00
#
_symmetry.space_group_name_H-M   'P 1'
#
loop_
_entity.id
_entity.type
_entity.pdbx_description
1 polymer ?
#
loop_
_entity_poly.entity_id
_entity_poly.type
_entity_poly.pdbx_seq_one_letter_code
_entity_poly.pdbx_strand_id
1 'polypeptide(L)'
;MDGFNPCAMWALLFLISLLLGMKDRKKMWLLGGTFIITSGLVYFLFLAAWLNFFMVIGYALVIRYIIGIFAFGLGVYYLYDFYKNRGGCVVSENKKRRGIIERIKEVVLNKHLSVALLGMVLLAASVNLIELLCSAGLPAVYTKVLSMNSLPVWQYYLYLMFYIFIFMLDDIIVFVGAMIT
;
A
#
# COMPACT_ATOMS: atom_id res chain seq x y z
N MET A 1 -2.98 -8.38 9.96
CA MET A 1 -2.93 -7.07 10.65
C MET A 1 -2.58 -5.97 9.67
N ASP A 2 -1.51 -6.14 8.88
CA ASP A 2 -1.14 -5.14 7.86
C ASP A 2 -2.20 -4.90 6.79
N GLY A 3 -2.84 -5.95 6.26
CA GLY A 3 -3.88 -5.81 5.22
C GLY A 3 -5.13 -5.02 5.67
N PHE A 4 -5.49 -5.12 6.96
CA PHE A 4 -6.65 -4.40 7.52
C PHE A 4 -6.31 -3.00 8.07
N ASN A 5 -5.17 -2.40 7.68
CA ASN A 5 -4.81 -1.04 8.10
C ASN A 5 -5.78 -0.01 7.48
N PRO A 6 -6.20 1.05 8.20
CA PRO A 6 -6.99 2.15 7.63
C PRO A 6 -6.44 2.74 6.31
N CYS A 7 -5.12 2.74 6.10
CA CYS A 7 -4.53 3.15 4.82
C CYS A 7 -4.88 2.17 3.68
N ALA A 8 -4.79 0.86 3.92
CA ALA A 8 -5.11 -0.20 2.97
C ALA A 8 -6.61 -0.26 2.65
N MET A 9 -7.48 -0.10 3.66
CA MET A 9 -8.93 -0.06 3.42
C MET A 9 -9.35 1.09 2.51
N TRP A 10 -8.75 2.28 2.64
CA TRP A 10 -9.08 3.41 1.77
C TRP A 10 -8.63 3.16 0.33
N ALA A 11 -7.44 2.59 0.15
CA ALA A 11 -6.92 2.22 -1.16
C ALA A 11 -7.80 1.18 -1.86
N LEU A 12 -8.24 0.17 -1.11
CA LEU A 12 -9.11 -0.88 -1.60
C LEU A 12 -10.49 -0.33 -2.00
N LEU A 13 -11.10 0.53 -1.18
CA LEU A 13 -12.36 1.21 -1.53
C LEU A 13 -12.20 2.08 -2.78
N PHE A 14 -11.07 2.77 -2.91
CA PHE A 14 -10.76 3.57 -4.09
C PHE A 14 -10.66 2.70 -5.35
N LEU A 15 -9.97 1.55 -5.27
CA LEU A 15 -9.86 0.59 -6.37
C LEU A 15 -11.24 0.08 -6.78
N ILE A 16 -12.06 -0.39 -5.82
CA ILE A 16 -13.41 -0.90 -6.09
C ILE A 16 -14.29 0.17 -6.73
N SER A 17 -14.26 1.41 -6.22
CA SER A 17 -15.01 2.52 -6.80
C SER A 17 -14.62 2.81 -8.26
N LEU A 18 -13.33 2.63 -8.59
CA LEU A 18 -12.84 2.80 -9.95
C LEU A 18 -13.30 1.65 -10.86
N LEU A 19 -13.23 0.41 -10.36
CA LEU A 19 -13.55 -0.79 -11.13
C LEU A 19 -15.07 -0.95 -11.34
N LEU A 20 -15.91 -0.73 -10.33
CA LEU A 20 -17.38 -0.82 -10.44
C LEU A 20 -17.98 0.13 -11.49
N GLY A 21 -17.28 1.22 -11.82
CA GLY A 21 -17.69 2.14 -12.89
C GLY A 21 -17.50 1.58 -14.30
N MET A 22 -16.86 0.42 -14.47
CA MET A 22 -16.61 -0.19 -15.78
C MET A 22 -17.71 -1.16 -16.21
N LYS A 23 -18.10 -1.06 -17.48
CA LYS A 23 -19.04 -2.02 -18.10
C LYS A 23 -18.38 -3.34 -18.50
N ASP A 24 -17.08 -3.34 -18.80
CA ASP A 24 -16.37 -4.51 -19.31
C ASP A 24 -15.82 -5.43 -18.20
N ARG A 25 -16.53 -6.53 -17.90
CA ARG A 25 -16.11 -7.52 -16.89
C ARG A 25 -14.70 -8.08 -17.13
N LYS A 26 -14.32 -8.36 -18.38
CA LYS A 26 -12.97 -8.85 -18.71
C LYS A 26 -11.87 -7.84 -18.37
N LYS A 27 -12.11 -6.56 -18.67
CA LYS A 27 -11.16 -5.48 -18.40
C LYS A 27 -11.01 -5.22 -16.90
N MET A 28 -12.10 -5.31 -16.15
CA MET A 28 -12.07 -5.22 -14.69
C MET A 28 -11.19 -6.29 -14.05
N TRP A 29 -11.36 -7.57 -14.45
CA TRP A 29 -10.52 -8.66 -13.95
C TRP A 29 -9.04 -8.48 -14.28
N LEU A 30 -8.75 -8.00 -15.49
CA LEU A 30 -7.37 -7.79 -15.94
C LEU A 30 -6.69 -6.63 -15.19
N LEU A 31 -7.40 -5.51 -15.02
CA LEU A 31 -6.89 -4.34 -14.29
C LEU A 31 -6.76 -4.62 -12.79
N GLY A 32 -7.78 -5.18 -12.15
CA GLY A 32 -7.71 -5.53 -10.72
C GLY A 32 -6.68 -6.62 -10.43
N GLY A 33 -6.55 -7.63 -11.29
CA GLY A 33 -5.47 -8.62 -11.19
C GLY A 33 -4.09 -8.00 -11.35
N THR A 34 -3.93 -7.06 -12.29
CA THR A 34 -2.67 -6.31 -12.46
C THR A 34 -2.36 -5.49 -11.20
N PHE A 35 -3.36 -4.84 -10.60
CA PHE A 35 -3.18 -4.11 -9.36
C PHE A 35 -2.64 -5.02 -8.25
N ILE A 36 -3.31 -6.14 -7.97
CA ILE A 36 -2.89 -7.07 -6.89
C ILE A 36 -1.49 -7.64 -7.15
N ILE A 37 -1.22 -8.10 -8.37
CA ILE A 37 0.10 -8.66 -8.72
C ILE A 37 1.19 -7.59 -8.58
N THR A 38 0.94 -6.39 -9.08
CA THR A 38 1.89 -5.28 -8.98
C THR A 38 2.11 -4.90 -7.52
N SER A 39 1.04 -4.81 -6.72
CA SER A 39 1.13 -4.52 -5.29
C SER A 39 2.00 -5.54 -4.58
N GLY A 40 1.74 -6.84 -4.78
CA GLY A 40 2.53 -7.90 -4.17
C GLY A 40 4.00 -7.86 -4.57
N LEU A 41 4.29 -7.62 -5.86
CA LEU A 41 5.66 -7.48 -6.36
C LEU A 41 6.39 -6.27 -5.78
N VAL A 42 5.74 -5.11 -5.78
CA VAL A 42 6.31 -3.86 -5.24
C VAL A 42 6.61 -4.03 -3.75
N TYR A 43 5.66 -4.58 -3.00
CA TYR A 43 5.84 -4.84 -1.58
C TYR A 43 6.96 -5.85 -1.30
N PHE A 44 7.08 -6.90 -2.13
CA PHE A 44 8.18 -7.87 -2.05
C PHE A 44 9.54 -7.21 -2.30
N LEU A 45 9.65 -6.39 -3.34
CA LEU A 45 10.88 -5.66 -3.65
C LEU A 45 11.27 -4.73 -2.51
N PHE A 46 10.31 -4.04 -1.90
CA PHE A 46 10.58 -3.19 -0.74
C PHE A 46 11.06 -4.00 0.46
N LEU A 47 10.37 -5.07 0.83
CA LEU A 47 10.80 -5.90 1.96
C LEU A 47 12.16 -6.56 1.71
N ALA A 48 12.43 -7.01 0.48
CA ALA A 48 13.72 -7.58 0.10
C ALA A 48 14.84 -6.55 0.19
N ALA A 49 14.61 -5.32 -0.32
CA ALA A 49 15.54 -4.22 -0.18
C ALA A 49 15.78 -3.87 1.30
N TRP A 50 14.73 -3.86 2.10
CA TRP A 50 14.77 -3.58 3.54
C TRP A 50 15.55 -4.64 4.32
N LEU A 51 15.34 -5.93 4.01
CA LEU A 51 16.10 -7.04 4.59
C LEU A 51 17.61 -6.90 4.29
N ASN A 52 17.96 -6.64 3.02
CA ASN A 52 19.36 -6.45 2.62
C ASN A 52 19.98 -5.23 3.31
N PHE A 53 19.23 -4.13 3.44
CA PHE A 53 19.66 -2.94 4.17
C PHE A 53 19.99 -3.26 5.63
N PHE A 54 19.15 -4.05 6.31
CA PHE A 54 19.42 -4.48 7.69
C PHE A 54 20.62 -5.42 7.82
N MET A 55 20.82 -6.33 6.87
CA MET A 55 22.01 -7.20 6.87
C MET A 55 23.31 -6.40 6.72
N VAL A 56 23.31 -5.33 5.92
CA VAL A 56 24.50 -4.51 5.67
C VAL A 56 24.80 -3.53 6.81
N ILE A 57 23.77 -2.88 7.37
CA ILE A 57 23.97 -1.77 8.32
C ILE A 57 24.04 -2.25 9.78
N GLY A 58 23.52 -3.44 10.10
CA GLY A 58 23.64 -4.04 11.45
C GLY A 58 23.00 -3.25 12.60
N TYR A 59 22.50 -2.03 12.35
CA TYR A 59 22.06 -1.09 13.38
C TYR A 59 20.58 -0.75 13.23
N ALA A 60 19.75 -1.57 13.90
CA ALA A 60 18.34 -1.29 14.12
C ALA A 60 18.08 -0.02 14.98
N LEU A 61 19.10 0.52 15.66
CA LEU A 61 18.94 1.67 16.57
C LEU A 61 18.71 2.98 15.83
N VAL A 62 19.52 3.31 14.81
CA VAL A 62 19.42 4.59 14.09
C VAL A 62 18.07 4.72 13.38
N ILE A 63 17.64 3.65 12.69
CA ILE A 63 16.35 3.60 11.99
C ILE A 63 15.19 3.74 12.99
N ARG A 64 15.29 3.10 14.16
CA ARG A 64 14.26 3.19 15.21
C ARG A 64 14.12 4.61 15.75
N TYR A 65 15.23 5.34 15.93
CA TYR A 65 15.17 6.75 16.33
C TYR A 65 14.56 7.64 15.25
N ILE A 66 14.92 7.44 13.97
CA ILE A 66 14.36 8.22 12.86
C ILE A 66 12.84 8.00 12.76
N ILE A 67 12.37 6.76 12.76
CA ILE A 67 10.95 6.43 12.68
C ILE A 67 10.22 6.98 13.92
N GLY A 68 10.81 6.85 15.10
CA GLY A 68 10.22 7.36 16.35
C GLY A 68 10.05 8.88 16.35
N ILE A 69 11.06 9.63 15.90
CA ILE A 69 10.99 11.10 15.79
C ILE A 69 9.94 11.50 14.75
N PHE A 70 9.90 10.83 13.61
CA PHE A 70 8.94 11.13 12.55
C PHE A 70 7.50 10.86 12.99
N ALA A 71 7.25 9.71 13.62
CA ALA A 71 5.95 9.35 14.18
C ALA A 71 5.52 10.32 15.28
N PHE A 72 6.45 10.74 16.15
CA PHE A 72 6.17 11.73 17.18
C PHE A 72 5.84 13.10 16.57
N GLY A 73 6.59 13.55 15.58
CA GLY A 73 6.33 14.80 14.86
C GLY A 73 4.97 14.81 14.17
N LEU A 74 4.62 13.73 13.47
CA LEU A 74 3.30 13.56 12.87
C LEU A 74 2.20 13.54 13.93
N GLY A 75 2.39 12.81 15.03
CA GLY A 75 1.44 12.75 16.14
C GLY A 75 1.17 14.13 16.76
N VAL A 76 2.21 14.90 17.03
CA VAL A 76 2.10 16.28 17.54
C VAL A 76 1.42 17.19 16.53
N TYR A 77 1.73 17.07 15.24
CA TYR A 77 1.08 17.86 14.19
C TYR A 77 -0.41 17.59 14.11
N TYR A 78 -0.82 16.31 14.07
CA TYR A 78 -2.24 15.94 14.04
C TYR A 78 -2.98 16.35 15.31
N LEU A 79 -2.32 16.27 16.48
CA LEU A 79 -2.89 16.72 17.74
C LEU A 79 -3.05 18.25 17.79
N TYR A 80 -2.08 18.99 17.25
CA TYR A 80 -2.16 20.44 17.12
C TYR A 80 -3.26 20.87 16.13
N ASP A 81 -3.36 20.18 14.99
CA ASP A 81 -4.42 20.42 14.01
C ASP A 81 -5.81 20.15 14.61
N PHE A 82 -5.96 19.05 15.38
CA PHE A 82 -7.19 18.76 16.12
C PHE A 82 -7.52 19.82 17.16
N TYR A 83 -6.52 20.31 17.90
CA TYR A 83 -6.72 21.36 18.90
C TYR A 83 -7.10 22.71 18.26
N LYS A 84 -6.56 23.02 17.08
CA LYS A 84 -6.82 24.28 16.35
C LYS A 84 -8.13 24.24 15.57
N ASN A 85 -8.52 23.10 15.01
CA ASN A 85 -9.75 22.90 14.24
C ASN A 85 -10.84 22.17 15.06
N ARG A 86 -11.15 22.66 16.26
CA ARG A 86 -12.22 22.12 17.15
C ARG A 86 -13.66 22.25 16.61
N GLY A 87 -13.86 22.75 15.38
CA GLY A 87 -15.14 23.26 14.88
C GLY A 87 -15.58 22.70 13.53
N GLY A 88 -15.43 21.40 13.32
CA GLY A 88 -16.04 20.68 12.19
C GLY A 88 -15.02 19.99 11.28
N CYS A 89 -15.37 18.81 10.78
CA CYS A 89 -14.75 18.30 9.56
C CYS A 89 -14.92 19.39 8.51
N VAL A 90 -13.84 20.09 8.18
CA VAL A 90 -13.74 20.75 6.89
C VAL A 90 -13.72 19.59 5.89
N VAL A 91 -14.92 19.08 5.55
CA VAL A 91 -15.12 18.26 4.37
C VAL A 91 -14.75 19.22 3.26
N SER A 92 -13.47 19.23 2.95
CA SER A 92 -12.93 20.11 1.96
C SER A 92 -13.57 19.65 0.66
N GLU A 93 -14.65 20.32 0.26
CA GLU A 93 -15.17 20.35 -1.10
C GLU A 93 -14.11 20.97 -2.00
N ASN A 94 -12.95 20.33 -2.05
CA ASN A 94 -11.83 20.75 -2.85
C ASN A 94 -12.16 20.23 -4.25
N LYS A 95 -12.79 21.07 -5.07
CA LYS A 95 -12.91 20.88 -6.53
C LYS A 95 -11.60 20.35 -7.14
N LYS A 96 -10.46 20.80 -6.61
CA LYS A 96 -9.11 20.32 -6.97
C LYS A 96 -8.90 18.81 -6.72
N ARG A 97 -9.38 18.28 -5.59
CA ARG A 97 -9.25 16.85 -5.24
C ARG A 97 -10.13 15.97 -6.13
N ARG A 98 -11.35 16.43 -6.46
CA ARG A 98 -12.22 15.75 -7.45
C ARG A 98 -11.57 15.72 -8.84
N GLY A 99 -11.00 16.83 -9.31
CA GLY A 99 -10.31 16.88 -10.60
C GLY A 99 -9.10 15.94 -10.70
N ILE A 100 -8.37 15.71 -9.61
CA ILE A 100 -7.28 14.72 -9.59
C ILE A 100 -7.84 13.30 -9.72
N ILE A 101 -8.90 12.98 -8.97
CA ILE A 101 -9.53 11.65 -9.04
C ILE A 101 -10.10 11.38 -10.44
N GLU A 102 -10.71 12.38 -11.08
CA GLU A 102 -11.24 12.25 -12.45
C GLU A 102 -10.12 12.00 -13.47
N ARG A 103 -9.00 12.72 -13.37
CA ARG A 103 -7.84 12.48 -14.25
C ARG A 103 -7.25 11.08 -14.07
N ILE A 104 -7.14 10.61 -12.84
CA ILE A 104 -6.69 9.24 -12.55
C ILE A 104 -7.67 8.24 -13.17
N LYS A 105 -8.98 8.45 -13.01
CA LYS A 105 -10.00 7.61 -13.63
C LYS A 105 -9.87 7.60 -15.15
N GLU A 106 -9.68 8.74 -15.80
CA GLU A 106 -9.56 8.84 -17.25
C GLU A 106 -8.34 8.07 -17.80
N VAL A 107 -7.21 8.10 -17.07
CA VAL A 107 -5.99 7.35 -17.44
C VAL A 107 -6.18 5.84 -17.22
N VAL A 108 -6.76 5.43 -16.09
CA VAL A 108 -6.92 4.01 -15.74
C VAL A 108 -8.07 3.36 -16.52
N LEU A 109 -9.10 4.11 -16.89
CA LEU A 109 -10.26 3.63 -17.65
C LEU A 109 -10.11 3.82 -19.16
N ASN A 110 -8.97 4.34 -19.61
CA ASN A 110 -8.74 4.71 -21.00
C ASN A 110 -9.01 3.55 -21.98
N LYS A 111 -9.47 3.85 -23.20
CA LYS A 111 -9.79 2.82 -24.21
C LYS A 111 -8.58 1.96 -24.58
N HIS A 112 -7.38 2.53 -24.52
CA HIS A 112 -6.14 1.79 -24.77
C HIS A 112 -5.72 0.98 -23.54
N LEU A 113 -5.79 -0.35 -23.65
CA LEU A 113 -5.43 -1.29 -22.57
C LEU A 113 -4.02 -1.06 -22.02
N SER A 114 -3.04 -0.75 -22.88
CA SER A 114 -1.65 -0.51 -22.45
C SER A 114 -1.50 0.72 -21.54
N VAL A 115 -2.23 1.79 -21.82
CA VAL A 115 -2.21 3.02 -21.00
C VAL A 115 -2.91 2.77 -19.67
N ALA A 116 -4.04 2.06 -19.70
CA ALA A 116 -4.78 1.66 -18.51
C ALA A 116 -3.93 0.77 -17.58
N LEU A 117 -3.20 -0.20 -18.14
CA LEU A 117 -2.28 -1.07 -17.40
C LEU A 117 -1.16 -0.29 -16.73
N LEU A 118 -0.49 0.59 -17.48
CA LEU A 118 0.61 1.40 -16.95
C LEU A 118 0.10 2.35 -15.84
N GLY A 119 -1.08 2.95 -16.05
CA GLY A 119 -1.75 3.75 -15.03
C GLY A 119 -2.08 2.95 -13.76
N MET A 120 -2.56 1.71 -13.90
CA MET A 120 -2.85 0.81 -12.79
C MET A 120 -1.58 0.42 -12.02
N VAL A 121 -0.48 0.12 -12.72
CA VAL A 121 0.82 -0.21 -12.12
C VAL A 121 1.33 0.97 -11.29
N LEU A 122 1.28 2.19 -11.85
CA LEU A 122 1.77 3.40 -11.18
C LEU A 122 0.90 3.78 -9.98
N LEU A 123 -0.42 3.57 -10.09
CA LEU A 123 -1.35 3.69 -8.97
C LEU A 123 -1.02 2.68 -7.85
N ALA A 124 -0.86 1.40 -8.19
CA ALA A 124 -0.53 0.34 -7.24
C ALA A 124 0.77 0.63 -6.49
N ALA A 125 1.81 1.09 -7.20
CA ALA A 125 3.08 1.44 -6.60
C ALA A 125 2.96 2.64 -5.64
N SER A 126 2.21 3.67 -6.03
CA SER A 126 2.00 4.87 -5.20
C SER A 126 1.24 4.55 -3.91
N VAL A 127 0.21 3.71 -4.01
CA VAL A 127 -0.59 3.24 -2.87
C VAL A 127 0.25 2.39 -1.92
N ASN A 128 0.99 1.39 -2.44
CA ASN A 128 1.84 0.55 -1.60
C ASN A 128 2.92 1.32 -0.87
N LEU A 129 3.46 2.39 -1.48
CA LEU A 129 4.41 3.27 -0.80
C LEU A 129 3.80 3.94 0.43
N ILE A 130 2.55 4.39 0.32
CA ILE A 130 1.82 5.02 1.43
C ILE A 130 1.49 3.98 2.50
N GLU A 131 1.02 2.79 2.10
CA GLU A 131 0.74 1.68 3.02
C GLU A 131 1.99 1.26 3.78
N LEU A 132 3.13 1.14 3.09
CA LEU A 132 4.41 0.82 3.70
C LEU A 132 4.78 1.84 4.77
N LEU A 133 4.56 3.14 4.54
CA LEU A 133 4.81 4.18 5.54
C LEU A 133 3.83 4.11 6.73
N CYS A 134 2.55 3.77 6.49
CA CYS A 134 1.56 3.60 7.55
C CYS A 134 1.83 2.36 8.43
N SER A 135 2.46 1.33 7.86
CA SER A 135 2.65 0.03 8.48
C SER A 135 4.10 -0.34 8.75
N ALA A 136 5.07 0.54 8.46
CA ALA A 136 6.52 0.26 8.44
C ALA A 136 7.07 -0.46 9.67
N GLY A 137 6.44 -0.28 10.83
CA GLY A 137 6.81 -0.95 12.07
C GLY A 137 6.75 -2.48 12.00
N LEU A 138 5.73 -3.05 11.34
CA LEU A 138 5.54 -4.49 11.24
C LEU A 138 6.62 -5.16 10.35
N PRO A 139 6.84 -4.70 9.10
CA PRO A 139 7.99 -5.06 8.28
C PRO A 139 9.35 -4.98 9.00
N ALA A 140 9.58 -3.89 9.74
CA ALA A 140 10.84 -3.66 10.42
C ALA A 140 11.10 -4.66 11.55
N VAL A 141 10.07 -4.99 12.34
CA VAL A 141 10.20 -6.03 13.39
C VAL A 141 10.38 -7.40 12.77
N TYR A 142 9.60 -7.73 11.73
CA TYR A 142 9.67 -9.03 11.04
C TYR A 142 11.05 -9.30 10.43
N THR A 143 11.55 -8.37 9.61
CA THR A 143 12.86 -8.49 8.97
C THR A 143 14.02 -8.50 9.98
N LYS A 144 13.88 -7.80 11.11
CA LYS A 144 14.84 -7.88 12.23
C LYS A 144 14.84 -9.25 12.89
N VAL A 145 13.67 -9.82 13.20
CA VAL A 145 13.59 -11.17 13.78
C VAL A 145 14.18 -12.19 12.81
N LEU A 146 13.93 -12.02 11.52
CA LEU A 146 14.45 -12.90 10.49
C LEU A 146 15.98 -12.79 10.41
N SER A 147 16.56 -11.58 10.39
CA SER A 147 18.01 -11.38 10.30
C SER A 147 18.79 -11.83 11.54
N MET A 148 18.13 -11.93 12.70
CA MET A 148 18.73 -12.51 13.91
C MET A 148 18.82 -14.04 13.87
N ASN A 149 18.06 -14.70 12.99
CA ASN A 149 18.15 -16.13 12.79
C ASN A 149 19.16 -16.42 11.68
N SER A 150 20.21 -17.19 11.94
CA SER A 150 21.24 -17.57 10.95
C SER A 150 20.72 -18.58 9.93
N LEU A 151 19.70 -18.20 9.14
CA LEU A 151 19.07 -19.05 8.14
C LEU A 151 19.82 -18.98 6.80
N PRO A 152 19.70 -20.00 5.94
CA PRO A 152 20.16 -19.91 4.55
C PRO A 152 19.33 -18.88 3.76
N VAL A 153 19.98 -18.20 2.80
CA VAL A 153 19.41 -17.08 2.01
C VAL A 153 18.03 -17.40 1.41
N TRP A 154 17.83 -18.62 0.91
CA TRP A 154 16.55 -19.02 0.30
C TRP A 154 15.38 -19.02 1.28
N GLN A 155 15.62 -19.35 2.55
CA GLN A 155 14.57 -19.37 3.57
C GLN A 155 14.09 -17.95 3.88
N TYR A 156 14.97 -16.94 3.86
CA TYR A 156 14.56 -15.54 4.04
C TYR A 156 13.53 -15.12 3.00
N TYR A 157 13.80 -15.37 1.73
CA TYR A 157 12.91 -15.00 0.63
C TYR A 157 11.60 -15.81 0.64
N LEU A 158 11.64 -17.07 1.09
CA LEU A 158 10.44 -17.89 1.21
C LEU A 158 9.54 -17.38 2.35
N TYR A 159 10.10 -17.03 3.50
CA TYR A 159 9.35 -16.41 4.60
C TYR A 159 8.80 -15.03 4.23
N LEU A 160 9.55 -14.24 3.46
CA LEU A 160 9.07 -12.98 2.89
C LEU A 160 7.90 -13.21 1.93
N MET A 161 8.00 -14.17 1.02
CA MET A 161 6.92 -14.51 0.11
C MET A 161 5.66 -14.97 0.86
N PHE A 162 5.84 -15.80 1.89
CA PHE A 162 4.73 -16.25 2.74
C PHE A 162 4.04 -15.09 3.47
N TYR A 163 4.82 -14.14 4.01
CA TYR A 163 4.27 -12.93 4.62
C TYR A 163 3.38 -12.16 3.63
N ILE A 164 3.88 -11.98 2.41
CA ILE A 164 3.17 -11.21 1.37
C ILE A 164 1.94 -11.93 0.88
N PHE A 165 2.00 -13.26 0.78
CA PHE A 165 0.84 -14.06 0.42
C PHE A 165 -0.31 -13.87 1.41
N ILE A 166 -0.02 -13.86 2.72
CA ILE A 166 -1.03 -13.60 3.75
C ILE A 166 -1.48 -12.12 3.73
N PHE A 167 -0.58 -11.18 3.45
CA PHE A 167 -0.89 -9.76 3.33
C PHE A 167 -1.76 -9.41 2.11
N MET A 168 -1.60 -10.11 0.98
CA MET A 168 -2.41 -9.91 -0.23
C MET A 168 -3.73 -10.69 -0.20
N LEU A 169 -3.91 -11.56 0.81
CA LEU A 169 -5.06 -12.46 0.86
C LEU A 169 -6.38 -11.68 1.00
N ASP A 170 -6.41 -10.65 1.84
CA ASP A 170 -7.60 -9.81 2.02
C ASP A 170 -7.92 -8.98 0.78
N ASP A 171 -6.92 -8.40 0.12
CA ASP A 171 -7.09 -7.73 -1.17
C ASP A 171 -7.72 -8.66 -2.22
N ILE A 172 -7.23 -9.90 -2.30
CA ILE A 172 -7.77 -10.91 -3.21
C ILE A 172 -9.21 -11.26 -2.85
N ILE A 173 -9.49 -11.55 -1.58
CA ILE A 173 -10.84 -11.95 -1.12
C ILE A 173 -11.85 -10.85 -1.42
N VAL A 174 -11.53 -9.62 -1.08
CA VAL A 174 -12.46 -8.50 -1.24
C VAL A 174 -12.61 -8.11 -2.71
N PHE A 175 -11.53 -8.13 -3.49
CA PHE A 175 -11.58 -7.91 -4.94
C PHE A 175 -12.45 -8.97 -5.62
N VAL A 176 -12.22 -10.26 -5.34
CA VAL A 176 -13.01 -11.36 -5.92
C VAL A 176 -14.46 -11.26 -5.49
N GLY A 177 -14.74 -10.94 -4.21
CA GLY A 177 -16.10 -10.74 -3.71
C GLY A 177 -16.85 -9.60 -4.43
N ALA A 178 -16.18 -8.46 -4.60
CA ALA A 178 -16.74 -7.32 -5.32
C ALA A 178 -16.95 -7.58 -6.82
N MET A 179 -16.13 -8.46 -7.42
CA MET A 179 -16.19 -8.79 -8.85
C MET A 179 -17.21 -9.88 -9.19
N ILE A 180 -17.50 -10.78 -8.25
CA ILE A 180 -18.54 -11.82 -8.41
C ILE A 180 -19.94 -11.21 -8.22
N THR A 181 -20.06 -10.26 -7.29
CA THR A 181 -21.30 -9.49 -7.07
C THR A 181 -21.60 -8.56 -8.25
#